data_AF-A0A0C9UMK6-F1
#
_entry.id   AF-A0A0C9UMK6-F1
#
_cell.length_a   1.000
_cell.length_b   1.000
_cell.length_c   1.000
_cell.angle_alpha   90.00
_cell.angle_beta   90.00
_cell.angle_gamma   90.00
#
_symmetry.space_group_name_H-M   'P 1'
#
loop_
_entity.id
_entity.type
_entity.pdbx_description
1 polymer ?
#
loop_
_entity_poly.entity_id
_entity_poly.type
_entity_poly.pdbx_seq_one_letter_code
_entity_poly.pdbx_strand_id
1 'polypeptide(L)'
;MEKSPLAKAEVKVIPPDKYSGEQSFEALETFVKGTRLEGKALEWFNKTVKPRKYQGTPMDLEQVVTGLYDQYIPSLARHEVSNKFDLIEQGTLSVQEFATELELYAS
;
A
#
# COMPACT_ATOMS: atom_id res chain seq x y z
N MET A 1 4.83 -6.19 -15.93
CA MET A 1 4.07 -5.59 -14.82
C MET A 1 4.28 -6.45 -13.58
N GLU A 2 5.09 -5.99 -12.62
CA GLU A 2 5.09 -6.61 -11.30
C GLU A 2 3.72 -6.42 -10.65
N LYS A 3 3.20 -7.47 -10.01
CA LYS A 3 1.99 -7.35 -9.20
C LYS A 3 2.30 -6.45 -8.01
N SER A 4 1.42 -5.47 -7.74
CA SER A 4 1.46 -4.64 -6.53
C SER A 4 1.75 -5.53 -5.30
N PRO A 5 2.53 -5.06 -4.31
CA PRO A 5 2.78 -5.82 -3.08
C PRO A 5 1.49 -6.32 -2.41
N LEU A 6 0.40 -5.55 -2.55
CA LEU A 6 -0.94 -5.95 -2.14
C LEU A 6 -1.46 -7.15 -2.97
N ALA A 7 -1.30 -7.12 -4.28
CA ALA A 7 -1.62 -8.25 -5.16
C ALA A 7 -0.69 -9.48 -4.99
N LYS A 8 0.54 -9.30 -4.49
CA LYS A 8 1.43 -10.40 -4.05
C LYS A 8 0.96 -11.02 -2.73
N ALA A 9 0.34 -10.23 -1.86
CA ALA A 9 -0.32 -10.68 -0.62
C ALA A 9 -1.77 -11.17 -0.85
N GLU A 10 -2.18 -11.38 -2.10
CA GLU A 10 -3.55 -11.72 -2.53
C GLU A 10 -4.63 -10.68 -2.15
N VAL A 11 -4.23 -9.48 -1.71
CA VAL A 11 -5.13 -8.38 -1.39
C VAL A 11 -5.68 -7.79 -2.69
N LYS A 12 -6.94 -8.09 -3.00
CA LYS A 12 -7.64 -7.57 -4.17
C LYS A 12 -8.26 -6.21 -3.85
N VAL A 13 -7.45 -5.15 -3.95
CA VAL A 13 -7.91 -3.77 -3.76
C VAL A 13 -8.86 -3.40 -4.90
N ILE A 14 -10.16 -3.40 -4.62
CA ILE A 14 -11.15 -2.71 -5.43
C ILE A 14 -11.26 -1.30 -4.86
N PRO A 15 -10.88 -0.24 -5.59
CA PRO A 15 -10.99 1.11 -5.08
C PRO A 15 -12.47 1.41 -4.86
N PRO A 16 -12.92 1.74 -3.64
CA PRO A 16 -14.26 2.26 -3.46
C PRO A 16 -14.33 3.67 -4.05
N ASP A 17 -15.47 4.00 -4.66
CA ASP A 17 -15.62 5.16 -5.54
C ASP A 17 -15.40 6.53 -4.90
N LYS A 18 -15.30 6.62 -3.55
CA LYS A 18 -14.71 7.72 -2.76
C LYS A 18 -14.92 7.46 -1.26
N TYR A 19 -13.87 7.63 -0.45
CA TYR A 19 -13.99 7.82 1.01
C TYR A 19 -13.83 9.31 1.32
N SER A 20 -14.79 9.91 2.00
CA SER A 20 -14.84 11.36 2.26
C SER A 20 -13.91 11.83 3.39
N GLY A 21 -13.19 10.93 4.06
CA GLY A 21 -12.34 11.27 5.21
C GLY A 21 -13.09 11.32 6.55
N GLU A 22 -14.35 10.90 6.61
CA GLU A 22 -15.11 10.86 7.86
C GLU A 22 -14.45 9.94 8.90
N GLN A 23 -14.32 10.38 10.15
CA GLN A 23 -13.81 9.57 11.26
C GLN A 23 -14.85 8.56 11.78
N SER A 24 -15.69 7.97 10.90
CA SER A 24 -16.64 6.95 11.33
C SER A 24 -16.02 5.56 11.16
N PHE A 25 -15.89 4.84 12.28
CA PHE A 25 -15.38 3.46 12.27
C PHE A 25 -16.24 2.54 11.38
N GLU A 26 -17.53 2.86 11.23
CA GLU A 26 -18.44 2.14 10.35
C GLU A 26 -18.13 2.35 8.87
N ALA A 27 -17.76 3.58 8.45
CA ALA A 27 -17.29 3.82 7.09
C ALA A 27 -15.93 3.16 6.84
N LEU A 28 -15.03 3.18 7.82
CA LEU A 28 -13.76 2.45 7.77
C LEU A 28 -13.99 0.93 7.61
N GLU A 29 -14.87 0.35 8.41
CA GLU A 29 -15.19 -1.08 8.34
C GLU A 29 -15.85 -1.44 7.00
N THR A 30 -16.70 -0.56 6.47
CA THR A 30 -17.32 -0.72 5.14
C THR A 30 -16.29 -0.61 4.02
N PHE A 31 -15.39 0.37 4.09
CA PHE A 31 -14.28 0.52 3.16
C PHE A 31 -13.39 -0.72 3.15
N VAL A 32 -13.00 -1.20 4.33
CA VAL A 32 -12.17 -2.41 4.50
C VAL A 32 -12.86 -3.67 4.02
N LYS A 33 -14.17 -3.81 4.27
CA LYS A 33 -14.99 -4.90 3.68
C LYS A 33 -15.06 -4.80 2.16
N GLY A 34 -15.13 -3.57 1.61
CA GLY A 34 -15.11 -3.30 0.17
C GLY A 34 -13.77 -3.63 -0.49
N THR A 35 -12.65 -3.43 0.21
CA THR A 35 -11.30 -3.73 -0.30
C THR A 35 -10.90 -5.20 -0.18
N ARG A 36 -11.80 -6.08 0.30
CA ARG A 36 -11.60 -7.55 0.41
C ARG A 36 -10.24 -7.90 1.00
N LEU A 37 -9.96 -7.43 2.22
CA LEU A 37 -8.78 -7.89 2.96
C LEU A 37 -8.87 -9.41 3.20
N GLU A 38 -7.81 -10.12 2.87
CA GLU A 38 -7.69 -11.56 3.04
C GLU A 38 -6.36 -11.91 3.74
N GLY A 39 -6.23 -13.16 4.18
CA GLY A 39 -5.01 -13.69 4.77
C GLY A 39 -4.45 -12.88 5.94
N LYS A 40 -3.13 -12.62 5.93
CA LYS A 40 -2.43 -11.95 7.02
C LYS A 40 -2.91 -10.51 7.24
N ALA A 41 -3.30 -9.79 6.19
CA ALA A 41 -3.78 -8.41 6.29
C ALA A 41 -5.11 -8.33 7.06
N LEU A 42 -6.03 -9.27 6.80
CA LEU A 42 -7.28 -9.40 7.55
C LEU A 42 -7.02 -9.79 9.01
N GLU A 43 -6.05 -10.68 9.25
CA GLU A 43 -5.66 -11.08 10.60
C GLU A 43 -5.13 -9.89 11.41
N TRP A 44 -4.26 -9.06 10.82
CA TRP A 44 -3.76 -7.86 11.48
C TRP A 44 -4.87 -6.84 11.75
N PHE A 45 -5.77 -6.61 10.79
CA PHE A 45 -6.90 -5.69 10.98
C PHE A 45 -7.76 -6.13 12.18
N ASN A 46 -8.07 -7.43 12.28
CA ASN A 46 -8.87 -7.98 13.39
C ASN A 46 -8.15 -7.94 14.74
N LYS A 47 -6.83 -8.12 14.77
CA LYS A 47 -6.03 -8.12 16.01
C LYS A 47 -5.65 -6.72 16.50
N THR A 48 -5.44 -5.78 15.58
CA THR A 48 -4.82 -4.48 15.89
C THR A 48 -5.81 -3.33 15.77
N VAL A 49 -6.60 -3.29 14.69
CA VAL A 49 -7.46 -2.16 14.38
C VAL A 49 -8.83 -2.30 15.05
N LYS A 50 -9.45 -3.48 14.95
CA LYS A 50 -10.79 -3.73 15.50
C LYS A 50 -10.89 -3.55 17.02
N PRO A 51 -9.94 -4.02 17.85
CA PRO A 51 -10.03 -3.87 19.30
C PRO A 51 -9.88 -2.42 19.77
N ARG A 52 -9.13 -1.59 19.02
CA ARG A 52 -8.89 -0.18 19.35
C ARG A 52 -10.16 0.68 19.35
N LYS A 53 -11.19 0.28 18.59
CA LYS A 53 -12.53 0.87 18.65
C LYS A 53 -13.08 0.90 20.08
N TYR A 54 -12.84 -0.16 20.84
CA TYR A 54 -13.38 -0.35 22.18
C TYR A 54 -12.45 0.15 23.28
N GLN A 55 -11.19 0.48 22.93
CA GLN A 55 -10.18 0.98 23.87
C GLN A 55 -10.14 2.52 23.97
N GLY A 56 -11.01 3.23 23.24
CA GLY A 56 -11.11 4.69 23.30
C GLY A 56 -10.11 5.46 22.43
N THR A 57 -9.36 4.76 21.55
CA THR A 57 -8.48 5.41 20.56
C THR A 57 -8.61 4.68 19.22
N PRO A 58 -9.75 4.83 18.53
CA PRO A 58 -9.94 4.25 17.21
C PRO A 58 -8.90 4.81 16.23
N MET A 59 -8.34 3.93 15.40
CA MET A 59 -7.51 4.36 14.27
C MET A 59 -8.41 4.92 13.17
N ASP A 60 -7.98 6.01 12.55
CA ASP A 60 -8.62 6.54 11.34
C ASP A 60 -8.21 5.74 10.09
N LEU A 61 -8.85 6.03 8.95
CA LEU A 61 -8.56 5.32 7.70
C LEU A 61 -7.12 5.51 7.25
N GLU A 62 -6.57 6.72 7.37
CA GLU A 62 -5.20 7.01 6.94
C GLU A 62 -4.19 6.16 7.72
N GLN A 63 -4.37 6.03 9.03
CA GLN A 63 -3.55 5.19 9.89
C GLN A 63 -3.67 3.70 9.55
N VAL A 64 -4.90 3.23 9.27
CA VAL A 64 -5.13 1.82 8.90
C VAL A 64 -4.50 1.50 7.56
N VAL A 65 -4.67 2.37 6.57
CA VAL A 65 -4.06 2.22 5.24
C VAL A 65 -2.54 2.27 5.39
N THR A 66 -1.97 3.27 6.07
CA THR A 66 -0.53 3.38 6.29
C THR A 66 0.04 2.16 7.00
N GLY A 67 -0.63 1.63 8.03
CA GLY A 67 -0.22 0.40 8.70
C GLY A 67 -0.22 -0.83 7.79
N LEU A 68 -1.24 -0.98 6.93
CA LEU A 68 -1.26 -2.04 5.92
C LEU A 68 -0.12 -1.88 4.92
N TYR A 69 0.17 -0.66 4.49
CA TYR A 69 1.27 -0.37 3.59
C TYR A 69 2.63 -0.71 4.25
N ASP A 70 2.90 -0.23 5.46
CA ASP A 70 4.19 -0.46 6.12
C ASP A 70 4.44 -1.93 6.49
N GLN A 71 3.38 -2.68 6.76
CA GLN A 71 3.50 -4.05 7.24
C GLN A 71 3.51 -5.10 6.13
N TYR A 72 2.86 -4.79 5.00
CA TYR A 72 2.70 -5.73 3.87
C TYR A 72 3.35 -5.27 2.56
N ILE A 73 3.75 -3.99 2.43
CA ILE A 73 4.75 -3.61 1.44
C ILE A 73 6.11 -3.83 2.09
N PRO A 74 6.92 -4.79 1.60
CA PRO A 74 8.23 -5.00 2.16
C PRO A 74 9.04 -3.71 2.05
N SER A 75 9.75 -3.35 3.12
CA SER A 75 10.82 -2.36 3.06
C SER A 75 11.80 -2.67 1.92
N LEU A 76 11.95 -3.95 1.55
CA LEU A 76 12.71 -4.40 0.39
C LEU A 76 12.16 -3.88 -0.96
N ALA A 77 10.85 -3.72 -1.15
CA ALA A 77 10.31 -3.10 -2.37
C ALA A 77 10.60 -1.58 -2.41
N ARG A 78 10.60 -0.92 -1.24
CA ARG A 78 11.01 0.49 -1.11
C ARG A 78 12.53 0.65 -1.33
N HIS A 79 13.34 -0.27 -0.80
CA HIS A 79 14.79 -0.28 -0.96
C HIS A 79 15.25 -0.76 -2.34
N GLU A 80 14.62 -1.75 -2.97
CA GLU A 80 15.01 -2.21 -4.31
C GLU A 80 14.72 -1.18 -5.38
N VAL A 81 13.59 -0.47 -5.31
CA VAL A 81 13.28 0.61 -6.27
C VAL A 81 14.22 1.79 -6.06
N SER A 82 14.44 2.22 -4.81
CA SER A 82 15.38 3.32 -4.51
C SER A 82 16.83 2.95 -4.83
N ASN A 83 17.28 1.75 -4.47
CA ASN A 83 18.62 1.27 -4.79
C ASN A 83 18.81 1.08 -6.30
N LYS A 84 17.80 0.59 -7.04
CA LYS A 84 17.89 0.46 -8.51
C LYS A 84 17.92 1.82 -9.19
N PHE A 85 17.11 2.78 -8.75
CA PHE A 85 17.13 4.14 -9.29
C PHE A 85 18.50 4.82 -9.09
N ASP A 86 19.07 4.71 -7.88
CA ASP A 86 20.39 5.28 -7.56
C ASP A 86 21.56 4.56 -8.27
N LEU A 87 21.34 3.32 -8.75
CA LEU A 87 22.33 2.53 -9.50
C LEU A 87 22.22 2.67 -11.03
N ILE A 88 21.18 3.35 -11.53
CA ILE A 88 20.98 3.58 -12.96
C ILE A 88 21.83 4.76 -13.41
N GLU A 89 22.97 4.45 -14.02
CA GLU A 89 23.84 5.42 -14.69
C GLU A 89 23.58 5.44 -16.20
N GLN A 90 23.72 6.60 -16.84
CA GLN A 90 23.40 6.78 -18.26
C GLN A 90 24.22 5.86 -19.19
N GLY A 91 25.47 5.55 -18.84
CA GLY A 91 26.33 4.66 -19.62
C GLY A 91 26.42 5.06 -21.10
N THR A 92 26.05 4.14 -21.98
CA THR A 92 25.99 4.35 -23.45
C THR A 92 24.59 4.70 -23.97
N LEU A 93 23.60 4.82 -23.09
CA LEU A 93 22.21 5.10 -23.48
C LEU A 93 22.08 6.54 -23.98
N SER A 94 21.26 6.73 -25.01
CA SER A 94 20.84 8.08 -25.39
C SER A 94 20.00 8.70 -24.27
N VAL A 95 19.95 10.04 -24.22
CA VAL A 95 19.18 10.78 -23.21
C VAL A 95 17.71 10.34 -23.18
N GLN A 96 17.15 9.99 -24.33
CA GLN A 96 15.76 9.56 -24.44
C GLN A 96 15.53 8.15 -23.90
N GLU A 97 16.43 7.20 -24.20
CA GLU A 97 16.37 5.84 -23.67
C GLU A 97 16.56 5.83 -22.14
N PHE A 98 17.51 6.62 -21.65
CA PHE A 98 17.75 6.78 -20.22
C PHE A 98 16.53 7.36 -19.49
N ALA A 99 15.88 8.37 -20.07
CA ALA A 99 14.68 8.96 -19.49
C ALA A 99 13.51 7.96 -19.42
N THR A 100 13.32 7.15 -20.48
CA THR A 100 12.30 6.08 -20.49
C THR A 100 12.61 5.00 -19.45
N GLU A 101 13.89 4.67 -19.26
CA GLU A 101 14.30 3.70 -18.25
C GLU A 101 14.07 4.23 -16.82
N LEU A 102 14.37 5.50 -16.55
CA LEU A 102 14.05 6.14 -15.26
C LEU A 102 12.53 6.19 -15.01
N GLU A 103 11.72 6.48 -16.02
CA GLU A 103 10.24 6.49 -15.92
C GLU A 103 9.67 5.12 -15.49
N LEU A 104 10.29 4.02 -15.93
CA LEU A 104 9.89 2.66 -15.57
C LEU A 104 10.10 2.34 -14.08
N TYR A 105 11.03 3.03 -13.41
CA TYR A 105 11.31 2.85 -11.98
C TYR A 105 10.64 3.90 -11.08
N ALA A 106 10.10 4.98 -11.67
CA ALA A 106 9.37 6.02 -10.94
C ALA A 106 7.85 5.75 -10.79
N SER A 107 7.31 4.71 -11.45
CA SER A 107 5.89 4.31 -11.43
C SER A 107 5.60 3.13 -10.51
#